data_AF-A0A7W6HLZ5-F1
#
_entry.id   AF-A0A7W6HLZ5-F1
#
_cell.length_a   1.000
_cell.length_b   1.000
_cell.length_c   1.000
_cell.angle_alpha   90.00
_cell.angle_beta   90.00
_cell.angle_gamma   90.00
#
_symmetry.space_group_name_H-M   'P 1'
#
loop_
_entity.id
_entity.type
_entity.pdbx_description
1 polymer ?
#
loop_
_entity_poly.entity_id
_entity_poly.type
_entity_poly.pdbx_seq_one_letter_code
_entity_poly.pdbx_strand_id
1 'polypeptide(L)'
;MSAALTHAGGPLGPRVLRPRLAALQLTASALVGFGVFLLGFVFMEPAPYELFMAMQIPLWFILGLRISRGTAPLLALMLTFNVGGLISLTTMADLDVGPLYIAVSTFLALTSVFYAAIIEERHERLRLIFRAWVLAAVATALLGILGYFHAFPGAEMFTRYDRAMGAFQDPNVFGPFLIAPSLYLIHGLLTGKLMAAPWKILGLLIIALGVFLSFSRAAWALFLFCAIAMVLILLIKERSSAFRLKIVLLSLTAAIALVLALVVALQFQQVRNLFSSRTQLVQDYDGGHLGRFERHKIGFLMSMERPLGIGPMVFSKIFPEDEHNIWLKTLTSYGWLGFLCFVSMLIWTICFGFRLLLYDRPWQPYLMIAWITLIGHAGIGNVIDIDHWRHVYLLFGVLWGCRALERRWQRQNIQRQTHQKGEAFLPVSRHTRPWAGPHQLATAGRPAVKTGRGKTDV
;
A
#
# COMPACT_ATOMS: atom_id res chain seq x y z
N MET A 1 -19.67 -15.68 24.85
CA MET A 1 -21.12 -15.80 24.56
C MET A 1 -21.37 -15.26 23.16
N SER A 2 -21.76 -16.14 22.25
CA SER A 2 -21.88 -15.91 20.81
C SER A 2 -23.33 -15.58 20.48
N ALA A 3 -23.60 -14.44 19.85
CA ALA A 3 -24.91 -14.14 19.29
C ALA A 3 -24.78 -14.08 17.77
N ALA A 4 -25.16 -15.18 17.13
CA ALA A 4 -25.44 -15.25 15.71
C ALA A 4 -26.74 -14.49 15.44
N LEU A 5 -26.69 -13.50 14.54
CA LEU A 5 -27.88 -12.83 14.02
C LEU A 5 -28.05 -13.24 12.55
N THR A 6 -29.01 -14.13 12.35
CA THR A 6 -29.65 -14.47 11.08
C THR A 6 -30.39 -13.24 10.55
N HIS A 7 -30.04 -12.79 9.34
CA HIS A 7 -30.78 -11.76 8.62
C HIS A 7 -31.87 -12.40 7.75
N ALA A 8 -33.08 -12.49 8.29
CA ALA A 8 -34.30 -12.61 7.49
C ALA A 8 -34.74 -11.19 7.08
N GLY A 9 -35.08 -11.00 5.79
CA GLY A 9 -35.46 -9.72 5.22
C GLY A 9 -36.78 -9.18 5.79
N GLY A 10 -36.70 -8.05 6.48
CA GLY A 10 -37.83 -7.19 6.85
C GLY A 10 -37.50 -5.73 6.52
N PRO A 11 -38.52 -4.86 6.35
CA PRO A 11 -38.36 -3.51 5.81
C PRO A 11 -37.37 -2.67 6.64
N LEU A 12 -36.56 -1.88 5.93
CA LEU A 12 -35.49 -1.03 6.47
C LEU A 12 -36.03 -0.01 7.48
N GLY A 13 -36.06 -0.38 8.76
CA GLY A 13 -36.25 0.57 9.85
C GLY A 13 -35.15 1.64 9.87
N PRO A 14 -35.42 2.84 10.39
CA PRO A 14 -34.45 3.93 10.43
C PRO A 14 -33.17 3.47 11.16
N ARG A 15 -32.02 3.64 10.51
CA ARG A 15 -30.70 3.38 11.12
C ARG A 15 -30.58 4.25 12.36
N VAL A 16 -30.73 3.65 13.54
CA VAL A 16 -30.42 4.31 14.81
C VAL A 16 -28.92 4.63 14.78
N LEU A 17 -28.58 5.90 14.52
CA LEU A 17 -27.22 6.39 14.65
C LEU A 17 -26.81 6.19 16.11
N ARG A 18 -25.84 5.31 16.35
CA ARG A 18 -25.20 5.16 17.67
C ARG A 18 -24.03 6.15 17.73
N PRO A 19 -24.20 7.36 18.27
CA PRO A 19 -23.20 8.44 18.18
C PRO A 19 -21.84 8.04 18.75
N ARG A 20 -21.82 7.21 19.82
CA ARG A 20 -20.59 6.67 20.40
C ARG A 20 -19.78 5.78 19.43
N LEU A 21 -20.45 4.92 18.67
CA LEU A 21 -19.77 4.07 17.69
C LEU A 21 -19.29 4.88 16.48
N ALA A 22 -20.04 5.90 16.07
CA ALA A 22 -19.61 6.82 15.02
C ALA A 22 -18.37 7.63 15.44
N ALA A 23 -18.35 8.14 16.67
CA ALA A 23 -17.20 8.84 17.23
C ALA A 23 -15.96 7.94 17.30
N LEU A 24 -16.09 6.71 17.81
CA LEU A 24 -14.98 5.75 17.85
C LEU A 24 -14.43 5.42 16.45
N GLN A 25 -15.30 5.25 15.45
CA GLN A 25 -14.88 5.00 14.07
C GLN A 25 -14.17 6.21 13.45
N LEU A 26 -14.63 7.42 13.78
CA LEU A 26 -14.00 8.66 13.34
C LEU A 26 -12.61 8.81 13.96
N THR A 27 -12.49 8.61 15.28
CA THR A 27 -11.20 8.64 15.99
C THR A 27 -10.23 7.61 15.45
N ALA A 28 -10.67 6.36 15.25
CA ALA A 28 -9.81 5.32 14.67
C ALA A 28 -9.35 5.68 13.23
N SER A 29 -10.23 6.27 12.43
CA SER A 29 -9.89 6.75 11.08
C SER A 29 -8.94 7.95 11.13
N ALA A 30 -9.13 8.89 12.05
CA ALA A 30 -8.24 10.03 12.24
C ALA A 30 -6.84 9.56 12.64
N LEU A 31 -6.73 8.61 13.56
CA LEU A 31 -5.44 8.06 14.02
C LEU A 31 -4.71 7.30 12.90
N VAL A 32 -5.40 6.47 12.11
CA VAL A 32 -4.80 5.83 10.92
C VAL A 32 -4.37 6.87 9.88
N GLY A 33 -5.23 7.85 9.59
CA GLY A 33 -4.93 8.91 8.64
C GLY A 33 -3.74 9.76 9.07
N PHE A 34 -3.66 10.11 10.35
CA PHE A 34 -2.56 10.87 10.93
C PHE A 34 -1.25 10.09 10.91
N GLY A 35 -1.26 8.80 11.29
CA GLY A 35 -0.08 7.94 11.17
C GLY A 35 0.45 7.88 9.74
N VAL A 36 -0.41 7.69 8.75
CA VAL A 36 0.00 7.72 7.34
C VAL A 36 0.48 9.10 6.89
N PHE A 37 -0.12 10.19 7.39
CA PHE A 37 0.33 11.54 7.09
C PHE A 37 1.75 11.80 7.57
N LEU A 38 2.11 11.29 8.77
CA LEU A 38 3.45 11.44 9.36
C LEU A 38 4.55 10.71 8.57
N LEU A 39 4.22 9.78 7.66
CA LEU A 39 5.21 9.15 6.78
C LEU A 39 5.99 10.16 5.93
N GLY A 40 5.42 11.33 5.66
CA GLY A 40 6.06 12.39 4.86
C GLY A 40 7.06 13.26 5.61
N PHE A 41 7.30 13.00 6.91
CA PHE A 41 8.07 13.85 7.82
C PHE A 41 9.12 13.04 8.58
N VAL A 42 10.34 13.01 8.05
CA VAL A 42 11.53 12.30 8.50
C VAL A 42 12.72 13.27 8.47
N PHE A 43 12.71 14.31 9.30
CA PHE A 43 13.85 15.25 9.44
C PHE A 43 14.80 14.84 10.57
N MET A 44 14.33 14.06 11.54
CA MET A 44 15.13 13.48 12.63
C MET A 44 14.72 12.01 12.85
N GLU A 45 15.63 11.21 13.41
CA GLU A 45 15.35 9.82 13.79
C GLU A 45 15.49 9.65 15.31
N PRO A 46 14.52 9.00 16.00
CA PRO A 46 13.26 8.46 15.47
C PRO A 46 12.31 9.58 14.99
N ALA A 47 11.67 9.38 13.84
CA ALA A 47 10.80 10.40 13.27
C ALA A 47 9.46 10.45 14.01
N PRO A 48 8.67 11.53 13.84
CA PRO A 48 7.31 11.61 14.40
C PRO A 48 6.45 10.38 14.07
N TYR A 49 6.67 9.78 12.91
CA TYR A 49 6.04 8.55 12.48
C TYR A 49 6.33 7.38 13.44
N GLU A 50 7.60 7.13 13.78
CA GLU A 50 8.00 6.05 14.69
C GLU A 50 7.32 6.20 16.05
N LEU A 51 7.39 7.39 16.63
CA LEU A 51 6.84 7.67 17.96
C LEU A 51 5.32 7.46 18.00
N PHE A 52 4.61 8.00 17.01
CA PHE A 52 3.16 7.86 16.92
C PHE A 52 2.76 6.39 16.74
N MET A 53 3.41 5.68 15.82
CA MET A 53 3.05 4.30 15.49
C MET A 53 3.46 3.31 16.58
N ALA A 54 4.52 3.59 17.35
CA ALA A 54 4.92 2.80 18.51
C ALA A 54 3.84 2.78 19.60
N MET A 55 3.04 3.84 19.74
CA MET A 55 1.87 3.87 20.63
C MET A 55 0.62 3.28 19.97
N GLN A 56 0.40 3.62 18.70
CA GLN A 56 -0.75 3.20 17.91
C GLN A 56 -0.84 1.68 17.76
N ILE A 57 0.26 1.01 17.42
CA ILE A 57 0.24 -0.43 17.10
C ILE A 57 -0.21 -1.26 18.33
N PRO A 58 0.41 -1.14 19.53
CA PRO A 58 -0.02 -1.86 20.72
C PRO A 58 -1.47 -1.55 21.11
N LEU A 59 -1.87 -0.27 21.04
CA LEU A 59 -3.23 0.15 21.38
C LEU A 59 -4.27 -0.59 20.53
N TRP A 60 -4.02 -0.79 19.23
CA TRP A 60 -4.96 -1.51 18.36
C TRP A 60 -5.06 -2.99 18.72
N PHE A 61 -3.94 -3.63 19.08
CA PHE A 61 -3.95 -5.02 19.53
C PHE A 61 -4.67 -5.17 20.87
N ILE A 62 -4.49 -4.25 21.81
CA ILE A 62 -5.25 -4.20 23.08
C ILE A 62 -6.76 -4.03 22.80
N LEU A 63 -7.12 -3.20 21.82
CA LEU A 63 -8.51 -2.99 21.38
C LEU A 63 -9.07 -4.13 20.51
N GLY A 64 -8.31 -5.21 20.30
CA GLY A 64 -8.80 -6.44 19.69
C GLY A 64 -8.46 -6.66 18.21
N LEU A 65 -7.53 -5.90 17.63
CA LEU A 65 -6.97 -6.20 16.31
C LEU A 65 -6.36 -7.61 16.33
N ARG A 66 -6.68 -8.43 15.34
CA ARG A 66 -6.19 -9.82 15.24
C ARG A 66 -5.33 -10.02 14.01
N ILE A 67 -4.28 -10.82 14.16
CA ILE A 67 -3.49 -11.30 13.03
C ILE A 67 -4.16 -12.55 12.47
N SER A 68 -4.74 -12.42 11.28
CA SER A 68 -5.41 -13.53 10.62
C SER A 68 -4.41 -14.52 10.01
N ARG A 69 -4.90 -15.69 9.60
CA ARG A 69 -4.16 -16.62 8.72
C ARG A 69 -3.82 -16.04 7.34
N GLY A 70 -4.48 -14.95 6.94
CA GLY A 70 -4.16 -14.20 5.72
C GLY A 70 -2.88 -13.39 5.86
N THR A 71 -2.72 -12.76 7.03
CA THR A 71 -1.64 -11.81 7.35
C THR A 71 -0.45 -12.46 8.06
N ALA A 72 -0.67 -13.59 8.76
CA ALA A 72 0.37 -14.30 9.51
C ALA A 72 1.64 -14.65 8.71
N PRO A 73 1.60 -15.03 7.42
CA PRO A 73 2.83 -15.32 6.68
C PRO A 73 3.73 -14.08 6.48
N LEU A 74 3.15 -12.88 6.34
CA LEU A 74 3.92 -11.63 6.30
C LEU A 74 4.66 -11.42 7.61
N LEU A 75 3.97 -11.59 8.75
CA LEU A 75 4.58 -11.48 10.08
C LEU A 75 5.73 -12.48 10.22
N ALA A 76 5.50 -13.75 9.87
CA ALA A 76 6.52 -14.78 9.99
C ALA A 76 7.77 -14.43 9.16
N LEU A 77 7.61 -14.05 7.89
CA LEU A 77 8.74 -13.69 7.02
C LEU A 77 9.50 -12.46 7.53
N MET A 78 8.78 -11.43 7.96
CA MET A 78 9.38 -10.19 8.47
C MET A 78 10.08 -10.39 9.81
N LEU A 79 9.54 -11.22 10.71
CA LEU A 79 10.21 -11.56 11.96
C LEU A 79 11.43 -12.44 11.70
N THR A 80 11.34 -13.45 10.83
CA THR A 80 12.50 -14.29 10.49
C THR A 80 13.60 -13.48 9.79
N PHE A 81 13.22 -12.51 8.96
CA PHE A 81 14.15 -11.52 8.39
C PHE A 81 14.94 -10.80 9.49
N ASN A 82 14.24 -10.27 10.50
CA ASN A 82 14.84 -9.59 11.64
C ASN A 82 15.64 -10.52 12.57
N VAL A 83 15.24 -11.79 12.70
CA VAL A 83 16.05 -12.82 13.39
C VAL A 83 17.40 -12.99 12.70
N GLY A 84 17.47 -12.95 11.38
CA GLY A 84 18.75 -12.92 10.65
C GLY A 84 19.63 -11.74 11.06
N GLY A 85 19.04 -10.56 11.25
CA GLY A 85 19.73 -9.37 11.75
C GLY A 85 20.16 -9.50 13.22
N LEU A 86 19.34 -10.09 14.09
CA LEU A 86 19.75 -10.38 15.47
C LEU A 86 20.92 -11.37 15.52
N ILE A 87 20.94 -12.36 14.63
CA ILE A 87 22.06 -13.29 14.49
C ILE A 87 23.31 -12.55 14.00
N SER A 88 23.20 -11.63 13.05
CA SER A 88 24.35 -10.86 12.54
C SER A 88 24.98 -9.97 13.61
N LEU A 89 24.22 -9.47 14.60
CA LEU A 89 24.79 -8.74 15.75
C LEU A 89 25.82 -9.58 16.52
N THR A 90 25.68 -10.91 16.55
CA THR A 90 26.63 -11.80 17.24
C THR A 90 27.98 -11.91 16.54
N THR A 91 28.10 -11.45 15.29
CA THR A 91 29.35 -11.46 14.54
C THR A 91 30.11 -10.13 14.64
N MET A 92 29.49 -9.11 15.24
CA MET A 92 30.08 -7.78 15.40
C MET A 92 31.04 -7.74 16.59
N ALA A 93 32.19 -7.10 16.39
CA ALA A 93 33.14 -6.86 17.48
C ALA A 93 32.66 -5.78 18.46
N ASP A 94 31.97 -4.77 17.93
CA ASP A 94 31.29 -3.70 18.69
C ASP A 94 29.88 -3.54 18.12
N LEU A 95 28.89 -3.54 19.01
CA LEU A 95 27.48 -3.44 18.64
C LEU A 95 27.11 -2.04 18.14
N ASP A 96 27.74 -0.98 18.64
CA ASP A 96 27.49 0.42 18.24
C ASP A 96 25.98 0.72 18.02
N VAL A 97 25.59 1.22 16.85
CA VAL A 97 24.19 1.50 16.46
C VAL A 97 23.40 0.26 16.00
N GLY A 98 24.02 -0.91 15.94
CA GLY A 98 23.44 -2.13 15.38
C GLY A 98 22.15 -2.60 16.05
N PRO A 99 22.06 -2.68 17.39
CA PRO A 99 20.82 -3.01 18.07
C PRO A 99 19.67 -2.06 17.75
N LEU A 100 19.94 -0.75 17.66
CA LEU A 100 18.95 0.25 17.28
C LEU A 100 18.50 0.04 15.83
N TYR A 101 19.42 -0.25 14.90
CA TYR A 101 19.11 -0.53 13.51
C TYR A 101 18.12 -1.70 13.35
N ILE A 102 18.35 -2.80 14.07
CA ILE A 102 17.46 -3.98 14.07
C ILE A 102 16.13 -3.69 14.78
N ALA A 103 16.14 -2.89 15.85
CA ALA A 103 14.92 -2.45 16.52
C ALA A 103 14.02 -1.64 15.58
N VAL A 104 14.60 -0.71 14.80
CA VAL A 104 13.86 0.06 13.78
C VAL A 104 13.36 -0.86 12.67
N SER A 105 14.18 -1.80 12.18
CA SER A 105 13.75 -2.78 11.16
C SER A 105 12.57 -3.65 11.65
N THR A 106 12.63 -4.10 12.90
CA THR A 106 11.55 -4.86 13.53
C THR A 106 10.29 -4.01 13.69
N PHE A 107 10.43 -2.73 14.07
CA PHE A 107 9.33 -1.80 14.15
C PHE A 107 8.65 -1.56 12.79
N LEU A 108 9.43 -1.41 11.71
CA LEU A 108 8.90 -1.27 10.35
C LEU A 108 8.20 -2.56 9.87
N ALA A 109 8.74 -3.73 10.21
CA ALA A 109 8.10 -5.02 10.01
C ALA A 109 6.72 -5.10 10.69
N LEU A 110 6.63 -4.74 11.97
CA LEU A 110 5.37 -4.72 12.73
C LEU A 110 4.38 -3.70 12.15
N THR A 111 4.87 -2.57 11.67
CA THR A 111 4.08 -1.55 10.98
C THR A 111 3.43 -2.10 9.70
N SER A 112 4.17 -2.87 8.89
CA SER A 112 3.64 -3.53 7.69
C SER A 112 2.49 -4.50 8.03
N VAL A 113 2.69 -5.31 9.07
CA VAL A 113 1.68 -6.26 9.59
C VAL A 113 0.46 -5.53 10.14
N PHE A 114 0.66 -4.43 10.85
CA PHE A 114 -0.42 -3.57 11.34
C PHE A 114 -1.30 -3.08 10.18
N TYR A 115 -0.69 -2.50 9.14
CA TYR A 115 -1.44 -2.03 7.97
C TYR A 115 -2.20 -3.16 7.28
N ALA A 116 -1.56 -4.32 7.09
CA ALA A 116 -2.22 -5.49 6.51
C ALA A 116 -3.45 -5.94 7.31
N ALA A 117 -3.32 -6.03 8.64
CA ALA A 117 -4.40 -6.43 9.53
C ALA A 117 -5.56 -5.43 9.52
N ILE A 118 -5.28 -4.12 9.61
CA ILE A 118 -6.37 -3.13 9.57
C ILE A 118 -7.05 -3.08 8.20
N ILE A 119 -6.31 -3.28 7.10
CA ILE A 119 -6.89 -3.31 5.75
C ILE A 119 -7.81 -4.53 5.60
N GLU A 120 -7.41 -5.69 6.13
CA GLU A 120 -8.22 -6.92 6.12
C GLU A 120 -9.56 -6.77 6.85
N GLU A 121 -9.58 -6.04 7.96
CA GLU A 121 -10.81 -5.80 8.71
C GLU A 121 -11.82 -4.99 7.90
N ARG A 122 -11.35 -3.96 7.20
CA ARG A 122 -12.17 -2.96 6.49
C ARG A 122 -11.44 -2.37 5.29
N HIS A 123 -11.83 -2.76 4.08
CA HIS A 123 -11.18 -2.34 2.84
C HIS A 123 -11.27 -0.83 2.57
N GLU A 124 -12.27 -0.13 3.14
CA GLU A 124 -12.42 1.32 3.01
C GLU A 124 -11.23 2.10 3.59
N ARG A 125 -10.46 1.49 4.50
CA ARG A 125 -9.23 2.06 5.05
C ARG A 125 -8.19 2.33 3.96
N LEU A 126 -8.18 1.58 2.85
CA LEU A 126 -7.29 1.85 1.72
C LEU A 126 -7.52 3.24 1.12
N ARG A 127 -8.78 3.67 1.00
CA ARG A 127 -9.11 5.02 0.51
C ARG A 127 -8.54 6.09 1.43
N LEU A 128 -8.69 5.89 2.74
CA LEU A 128 -8.17 6.80 3.75
C LEU A 128 -6.64 6.87 3.72
N ILE A 129 -5.98 5.71 3.72
CA ILE A 129 -4.51 5.59 3.66
C ILE A 129 -3.97 6.35 2.45
N PHE A 130 -4.48 6.06 1.24
CA PHE A 130 -3.97 6.72 0.04
C PHE A 130 -4.26 8.22 -0.02
N ARG A 131 -5.39 8.68 0.53
CA ARG A 131 -5.67 10.12 0.63
C ARG A 131 -4.73 10.82 1.62
N ALA A 132 -4.51 10.22 2.79
CA ALA A 132 -3.55 10.74 3.77
C ALA A 132 -2.13 10.76 3.20
N TRP A 133 -1.75 9.73 2.45
CA TRP A 133 -0.45 9.64 1.80
C TRP A 133 -0.30 10.72 0.70
N VAL A 134 -1.34 11.01 -0.08
CA VAL A 134 -1.33 12.17 -1.00
C VAL A 134 -1.17 13.48 -0.25
N LEU A 135 -1.86 13.68 0.86
CA LEU A 135 -1.71 14.91 1.65
C LEU A 135 -0.27 15.06 2.17
N ALA A 136 0.32 13.99 2.68
CA ALA A 136 1.73 13.97 3.09
C ALA A 136 2.67 14.30 1.94
N ALA A 137 2.44 13.67 0.78
CA ALA A 137 3.25 13.86 -0.43
C ALA A 137 3.17 15.30 -0.97
N VAL A 138 1.97 15.89 -1.00
CA VAL A 138 1.80 17.30 -1.40
C VAL A 138 2.49 18.22 -0.40
N ALA A 139 2.29 18.02 0.90
CA ALA A 139 2.89 18.86 1.94
C ALA A 139 4.43 18.82 1.88
N THR A 140 5.02 17.63 1.86
CA THR A 140 6.48 17.47 1.84
C THR A 140 7.09 17.90 0.49
N ALA A 141 6.38 17.70 -0.62
CA ALA A 141 6.82 18.22 -1.93
C ALA A 141 6.80 19.75 -1.97
N LEU A 142 5.79 20.41 -1.40
CA LEU A 142 5.76 21.87 -1.27
C LEU A 142 6.95 22.37 -0.44
N LEU A 143 7.24 21.73 0.70
CA LEU A 143 8.42 22.07 1.50
C LEU A 143 9.71 21.95 0.68
N GLY A 144 9.87 20.88 -0.09
CA GLY A 144 11.03 20.68 -0.95
C GLY A 144 11.15 21.71 -2.08
N ILE A 145 10.04 22.09 -2.71
CA ILE A 145 10.00 23.12 -3.75
C ILE A 145 10.37 24.49 -3.16
N LEU A 146 9.75 24.87 -2.04
CA LEU A 146 10.03 26.14 -1.38
C LEU A 146 11.47 26.20 -0.86
N GLY A 147 12.00 25.08 -0.37
CA GLY A 147 13.40 24.90 -0.01
C GLY A 147 14.34 25.15 -1.17
N TYR A 148 14.09 24.49 -2.31
CA TYR A 148 14.92 24.59 -3.50
C TYR A 148 15.07 26.04 -4.00
N PHE A 149 13.97 26.81 -3.98
CA PHE A 149 13.95 28.20 -4.41
C PHE A 149 14.28 29.22 -3.31
N HIS A 150 14.69 28.77 -2.11
CA HIS A 150 15.02 29.64 -0.98
C HIS A 150 13.92 30.67 -0.67
N ALA A 151 12.66 30.22 -0.67
CA ALA A 151 11.49 31.11 -0.63
C ALA A 151 11.31 31.87 0.71
N PHE A 152 11.97 31.43 1.78
CA PHE A 152 11.93 32.06 3.11
C PHE A 152 13.23 31.77 3.89
N PRO A 153 13.56 32.55 4.94
CA PRO A 153 14.73 32.28 5.78
C PRO A 153 14.66 30.89 6.44
N GLY A 154 15.73 30.08 6.34
CA GLY A 154 15.76 28.71 6.86
C GLY A 154 15.22 27.64 5.90
N ALA A 155 14.80 28.02 4.69
CA ALA A 155 14.25 27.08 3.69
C ALA A 155 15.27 26.02 3.23
N GLU A 156 16.57 26.28 3.39
CA GLU A 156 17.67 25.35 3.13
C GLU A 156 17.55 24.04 3.94
N MET A 157 16.78 24.00 5.04
CA MET A 157 16.53 22.78 5.79
C MET A 157 15.78 21.70 4.97
N PHE A 158 15.12 22.08 3.87
CA PHE A 158 14.37 21.17 3.00
C PHE A 158 15.14 20.78 1.74
N THR A 159 16.44 21.12 1.67
CA THR A 159 17.34 20.74 0.59
C THR A 159 18.58 20.03 1.13
N ARG A 160 19.21 19.23 0.29
CA ARG A 160 20.52 18.63 0.57
C ARG A 160 21.31 18.50 -0.73
N TYR A 161 22.54 18.99 -0.74
CA TYR A 161 23.39 19.09 -1.95
C TYR A 161 22.66 19.82 -3.09
N ASP A 162 21.99 20.93 -2.77
CA ASP A 162 21.17 21.72 -3.71
C ASP A 162 20.00 20.96 -4.36
N ARG A 163 19.58 19.83 -3.77
CA ARG A 163 18.45 19.03 -4.25
C ARG A 163 17.29 19.11 -3.27
N ALA A 164 16.07 19.19 -3.77
CA ALA A 164 14.88 19.15 -2.92
C ALA A 164 14.79 17.80 -2.19
N MET A 165 14.63 17.82 -0.88
CA MET A 165 14.35 16.63 -0.06
C MET A 165 13.07 16.74 0.75
N GLY A 166 12.41 17.91 0.75
CA GLY A 166 11.22 18.11 1.57
C GLY A 166 11.53 17.84 3.05
N ALA A 167 10.56 17.33 3.78
CA ALA A 167 10.77 16.93 5.18
C ALA A 167 11.42 15.53 5.30
N PHE A 168 12.38 15.17 4.45
CA PHE A 168 13.19 13.95 4.56
C PHE A 168 14.67 14.29 4.77
N GLN A 169 15.52 13.30 5.08
CA GLN A 169 16.97 13.49 5.23
C GLN A 169 17.78 13.28 3.94
N ASP A 170 17.17 12.64 2.92
CA ASP A 170 17.82 12.32 1.65
C ASP A 170 16.83 12.50 0.47
N PRO A 171 17.19 13.30 -0.55
CA PRO A 171 16.44 13.40 -1.81
C PRO A 171 16.14 12.05 -2.50
N ASN A 172 17.00 11.06 -2.32
CA ASN A 172 16.85 9.72 -2.90
C ASN A 172 15.76 8.88 -2.22
N VAL A 173 15.33 9.26 -1.01
CA VAL A 173 14.18 8.67 -0.30
C VAL A 173 12.91 9.49 -0.56
N PHE A 174 13.05 10.81 -0.54
CA PHE A 174 11.97 11.76 -0.83
C PHE A 174 11.34 11.55 -2.21
N GLY A 175 12.15 11.47 -3.28
CA GLY A 175 11.64 11.27 -4.64
C GLY A 175 10.78 10.01 -4.79
N PRO A 176 11.27 8.81 -4.41
CA PRO A 176 10.50 7.57 -4.48
C PRO A 176 9.25 7.52 -3.59
N PHE A 177 9.27 8.18 -2.42
CA PHE A 177 8.11 8.30 -1.54
C PHE A 177 6.88 8.91 -2.24
N LEU A 178 7.12 9.85 -3.16
CA LEU A 178 6.10 10.59 -3.90
C LEU A 178 5.38 9.77 -4.99
N ILE A 179 5.91 8.59 -5.36
CA ILE A 179 5.45 7.85 -6.54
C ILE A 179 4.07 7.23 -6.36
N ALA A 180 3.83 6.44 -5.31
CA ALA A 180 2.51 5.84 -5.09
C ALA A 180 1.37 6.89 -4.95
N PRO A 181 1.58 8.02 -4.23
CA PRO A 181 0.66 9.16 -4.25
C PRO A 181 0.39 9.72 -5.65
N SER A 182 1.43 9.89 -6.47
CA SER A 182 1.28 10.37 -7.85
C SER A 182 0.43 9.41 -8.69
N LEU A 183 0.66 8.10 -8.58
CA LEU A 183 -0.14 7.09 -9.28
C LEU A 183 -1.59 7.10 -8.82
N TYR A 184 -1.87 7.37 -7.54
CA TYR A 184 -3.23 7.50 -7.04
C TYR A 184 -3.97 8.69 -7.67
N LEU A 185 -3.29 9.83 -7.84
CA LEU A 185 -3.84 10.99 -8.53
C LEU A 185 -4.05 10.72 -10.02
N ILE A 186 -3.06 10.14 -10.71
CA ILE A 186 -3.15 9.78 -12.13
C ILE A 186 -4.28 8.76 -12.35
N HIS A 187 -4.35 7.69 -11.56
CA HIS A 187 -5.45 6.73 -11.62
C HIS A 187 -6.80 7.42 -11.48
N GLY A 188 -6.91 8.33 -10.51
CA GLY A 188 -8.11 9.13 -10.28
C GLY A 188 -8.47 10.08 -11.44
N LEU A 189 -7.50 10.57 -12.21
CA LEU A 189 -7.72 11.39 -13.41
C LEU A 189 -8.20 10.53 -14.58
N LEU A 190 -7.59 9.35 -14.77
CA LEU A 190 -7.93 8.44 -15.87
C LEU A 190 -9.33 7.83 -15.69
N THR A 191 -9.66 7.39 -14.47
CA THR A 191 -10.91 6.66 -14.17
C THR A 191 -12.04 7.51 -13.60
N GLY A 192 -11.74 8.71 -13.09
CA GLY A 192 -12.70 9.54 -12.37
C GLY A 192 -13.50 10.53 -13.22
N LYS A 193 -14.37 11.29 -12.54
CA LYS A 193 -15.15 12.40 -13.10
C LYS A 193 -14.27 13.61 -13.40
N LEU A 194 -14.56 14.32 -14.49
CA LEU A 194 -13.84 15.54 -14.92
C LEU A 194 -13.88 16.67 -13.88
N MET A 195 -14.98 16.81 -13.12
CA MET A 195 -15.11 17.86 -12.10
C MET A 195 -14.09 17.76 -10.96
N ALA A 196 -13.59 16.56 -10.67
CA ALA A 196 -12.55 16.37 -9.66
C ALA A 196 -11.12 16.50 -10.23
N ALA A 197 -10.98 16.78 -11.53
CA ALA A 197 -9.68 16.83 -12.20
C ALA A 197 -8.80 18.01 -11.74
N PRO A 198 -9.29 19.25 -11.55
CA PRO A 198 -8.42 20.38 -11.22
C PRO A 198 -7.58 20.15 -9.96
N TRP A 199 -8.20 19.66 -8.88
CA TRP A 199 -7.50 19.38 -7.62
C TRP A 199 -6.47 18.24 -7.74
N LYS A 200 -6.77 17.22 -8.54
CA LYS A 200 -5.83 16.11 -8.81
C LYS A 200 -4.68 16.56 -9.68
N ILE A 201 -4.94 17.41 -10.68
CA ILE A 201 -3.90 18.02 -11.54
C ILE A 201 -2.98 18.88 -10.68
N LEU A 202 -3.53 19.77 -9.85
CA LEU A 202 -2.73 20.61 -8.97
C LEU A 202 -1.83 19.78 -8.04
N GLY A 203 -2.40 18.80 -7.34
CA GLY A 203 -1.62 17.90 -6.48
C GLY A 203 -0.56 17.12 -7.27
N LEU A 204 -0.88 16.67 -8.48
CA LEU A 204 0.06 15.93 -9.32
C LEU A 204 1.20 16.82 -9.82
N LEU A 205 0.92 18.09 -10.19
CA LEU A 205 1.94 19.05 -10.61
C LEU A 205 2.93 19.34 -9.48
N ILE A 206 2.42 19.58 -8.26
CA ILE A 206 3.26 19.78 -7.07
C ILE A 206 4.14 18.55 -6.83
N ILE A 207 3.55 17.36 -6.84
CA ILE A 207 4.28 16.11 -6.61
C ILE A 207 5.32 15.87 -7.72
N ALA A 208 4.95 16.04 -8.99
CA ALA A 208 5.84 15.83 -10.12
C ALA A 208 7.01 16.82 -10.12
N LEU A 209 6.76 18.09 -9.74
CA LEU A 209 7.83 19.07 -9.57
C LEU A 209 8.75 18.71 -8.39
N GLY A 210 8.21 18.22 -7.27
CA GLY A 210 9.01 17.69 -6.16
C GLY A 210 9.89 16.52 -6.58
N VAL A 211 9.34 15.54 -7.32
CA VAL A 211 10.11 14.43 -7.89
C VAL A 211 11.21 14.96 -8.82
N PHE A 212 10.90 15.92 -9.69
CA PHE A 212 11.87 16.53 -10.59
C PHE A 212 13.02 17.21 -9.84
N LEU A 213 12.70 18.15 -8.93
CA LEU A 213 13.66 18.91 -8.14
C LEU A 213 14.42 18.06 -7.10
N SER A 214 14.01 16.83 -6.86
CA SER A 214 14.81 15.88 -6.07
C SER A 214 16.11 15.49 -6.77
N PHE A 215 16.23 15.66 -8.10
CA PHE A 215 17.38 15.23 -8.93
C PHE A 215 17.87 13.79 -8.63
N SER A 216 16.93 12.93 -8.23
CA SER A 216 17.16 11.50 -8.06
C SER A 216 16.87 10.79 -9.38
N ARG A 217 17.93 10.37 -10.09
CA ARG A 217 17.83 9.56 -11.32
C ARG A 217 16.90 8.37 -11.14
N ALA A 218 17.03 7.68 -10.01
CA ALA A 218 16.20 6.54 -9.66
C ALA A 218 14.72 6.95 -9.48
N ALA A 219 14.43 8.06 -8.82
CA ALA A 219 13.05 8.55 -8.66
C ALA A 219 12.41 8.95 -10.00
N TRP A 220 13.16 9.57 -10.91
CA TRP A 220 12.68 9.90 -12.25
C TRP A 220 12.35 8.65 -13.05
N ALA A 221 13.27 7.68 -13.07
CA ALA A 221 13.06 6.39 -13.74
C ALA A 221 11.87 5.64 -13.13
N LEU A 222 11.72 5.66 -11.81
CA LEU A 222 10.60 5.05 -11.09
C LEU A 222 9.27 5.69 -11.46
N PHE A 223 9.19 7.01 -11.45
CA PHE A 223 7.97 7.75 -11.83
C PHE A 223 7.55 7.37 -13.25
N LEU A 224 8.49 7.40 -14.19
CA LEU A 224 8.24 7.06 -15.58
C LEU A 224 7.77 5.61 -15.74
N PHE A 225 8.51 4.65 -15.16
CA PHE A 225 8.17 3.23 -15.18
C PHE A 225 6.76 3.00 -14.61
N CYS A 226 6.48 3.54 -13.43
CA CYS A 226 5.22 3.32 -12.75
C CYS A 226 4.03 3.96 -13.49
N ALA A 227 4.21 5.17 -14.05
CA ALA A 227 3.19 5.84 -14.83
C ALA A 227 2.85 5.04 -16.11
N ILE A 228 3.87 4.59 -16.84
CA ILE A 228 3.70 3.75 -18.05
C ILE A 228 3.04 2.43 -17.68
N ALA A 229 3.55 1.72 -16.67
CA ALA A 229 2.99 0.44 -16.24
C ALA A 229 1.51 0.55 -15.85
N MET A 230 1.12 1.63 -15.18
CA MET A 230 -0.28 1.87 -14.82
C MET A 230 -1.16 2.10 -16.04
N VAL A 231 -0.71 2.92 -16.99
CA VAL A 231 -1.43 3.14 -18.26
C VAL A 231 -1.60 1.82 -19.01
N LEU A 232 -0.53 1.02 -19.15
CA LEU A 232 -0.58 -0.28 -19.83
C LEU A 232 -1.56 -1.24 -19.15
N ILE A 233 -1.50 -1.37 -17.83
CA ILE A 233 -2.41 -2.24 -17.08
C ILE A 233 -3.88 -1.79 -17.27
N LEU A 234 -4.16 -0.49 -17.22
CA LEU A 234 -5.52 0.04 -17.45
C LEU A 234 -6.02 -0.22 -18.88
N LEU A 235 -5.15 -0.08 -19.89
CA LEU A 235 -5.49 -0.38 -21.28
C LEU A 235 -5.77 -1.87 -21.52
N ILE A 236 -5.04 -2.75 -20.83
CA ILE A 236 -5.25 -4.20 -20.88
C ILE A 236 -6.57 -4.58 -20.21
N LYS A 237 -6.88 -3.97 -19.06
CA LYS A 237 -8.08 -4.32 -18.28
C LYS A 237 -9.37 -3.83 -18.93
N GLU A 238 -9.39 -2.62 -19.47
CA GLU A 238 -10.61 -2.08 -20.07
C GLU A 238 -10.78 -2.44 -21.54
N ARG A 239 -12.01 -2.85 -21.89
CA ARG A 239 -12.39 -3.24 -23.25
C ARG A 239 -13.02 -2.11 -24.09
N SER A 240 -13.44 -1.02 -23.45
CA SER A 240 -14.09 0.10 -24.14
C SER A 240 -13.09 0.90 -24.98
N SER A 241 -13.35 1.03 -26.29
CA SER A 241 -12.56 1.83 -27.22
C SER A 241 -12.54 3.31 -26.83
N ALA A 242 -13.68 3.86 -26.39
CA ALA A 242 -13.78 5.24 -25.92
C ALA A 242 -12.92 5.49 -24.68
N PHE A 243 -12.91 4.53 -23.75
CA PHE A 243 -12.06 4.63 -22.56
C PHE A 243 -10.57 4.52 -22.93
N ARG A 244 -10.20 3.60 -23.82
CA ARG A 244 -8.82 3.46 -24.32
C ARG A 244 -8.36 4.74 -25.02
N LEU A 245 -9.18 5.31 -25.89
CA LEU A 245 -8.89 6.58 -26.56
C LEU A 245 -8.70 7.72 -25.54
N LYS A 246 -9.59 7.83 -24.54
CA LYS A 246 -9.47 8.81 -23.45
C LYS A 246 -8.12 8.67 -22.73
N ILE A 247 -7.72 7.45 -22.34
CA ILE A 247 -6.43 7.23 -21.67
C ILE A 247 -5.27 7.61 -22.57
N VAL A 248 -5.29 7.22 -23.85
CA VAL A 248 -4.23 7.55 -24.81
C VAL A 248 -4.09 9.06 -24.96
N LEU A 249 -5.19 9.79 -25.17
CA LEU A 249 -5.19 11.25 -25.29
C LEU A 249 -4.68 11.94 -24.02
N LEU A 250 -5.15 11.52 -22.84
CA LEU A 250 -4.69 12.07 -21.57
C LEU A 250 -3.20 11.79 -21.34
N SER A 251 -2.73 10.60 -21.69
CA SER A 251 -1.32 10.21 -21.54
C SER A 251 -0.43 11.01 -22.49
N LEU A 252 -0.87 11.20 -23.75
CA LEU A 252 -0.15 12.02 -24.72
C LEU A 252 -0.10 13.49 -24.28
N THR A 253 -1.22 14.02 -23.80
CA THR A 253 -1.28 15.39 -23.27
C THR A 253 -0.34 15.56 -22.08
N ALA A 254 -0.33 14.59 -21.16
CA ALA A 254 0.58 14.61 -20.01
C ALA A 254 2.05 14.52 -20.43
N ALA A 255 2.39 13.71 -21.45
CA ALA A 255 3.74 13.61 -21.99
C ALA A 255 4.20 14.93 -22.62
N ILE A 256 3.34 15.57 -23.44
CA ILE A 256 3.63 16.89 -24.02
C ILE A 256 3.81 17.93 -22.92
N ALA A 257 2.91 17.97 -21.93
CA ALA A 257 3.01 18.90 -20.81
C ALA A 257 4.30 18.70 -20.00
N LEU A 258 4.73 17.45 -19.77
CA LEU A 258 5.98 17.14 -19.08
C LEU A 258 7.21 17.63 -19.88
N VAL A 259 7.22 17.44 -21.20
CA VAL A 259 8.30 17.95 -22.07
C VAL A 259 8.34 19.47 -22.05
N LEU A 260 7.19 20.15 -22.17
CA LEU A 260 7.11 21.61 -22.09
C LEU A 260 7.60 22.12 -20.72
N ALA A 261 7.16 21.49 -19.64
CA ALA A 261 7.60 21.83 -18.29
C ALA A 261 9.12 21.66 -18.12
N LEU A 262 9.70 20.59 -18.69
CA LEU A 262 11.14 20.38 -18.69
C LEU A 262 11.88 21.47 -19.48
N VAL A 263 11.40 21.84 -20.66
CA VAL A 263 11.98 22.93 -21.47
C VAL A 263 11.99 24.25 -20.70
N VAL A 264 10.89 24.57 -20.01
CA VAL A 264 10.80 25.76 -19.15
C VAL A 264 11.74 25.65 -17.95
N ALA A 265 11.79 24.51 -17.28
CA ALA A 265 12.65 24.30 -16.13
C ALA A 265 14.15 24.44 -16.50
N LEU A 266 14.55 23.97 -17.67
CA LEU A 266 15.92 24.10 -18.18
C LEU A 266 16.30 25.53 -18.59
N GLN A 267 15.37 26.50 -18.58
CA GLN A 267 15.71 27.91 -18.73
C GLN A 267 16.42 28.48 -17.49
N PHE A 268 16.22 27.89 -16.32
CA PHE A 268 16.89 28.31 -15.09
C PHE A 268 18.29 27.70 -14.99
N GLN A 269 19.31 28.55 -14.84
CA GLN A 269 20.71 28.10 -14.83
C GLN A 269 21.00 27.11 -13.71
N GLN A 270 20.45 27.31 -12.50
CA GLN A 270 20.59 26.38 -11.38
C GLN A 270 20.05 24.99 -11.71
N VAL A 271 18.85 24.92 -12.31
CA VAL A 271 18.21 23.66 -12.72
C VAL A 271 19.02 22.99 -13.83
N ARG A 272 19.45 23.77 -14.83
CA ARG A 272 20.26 23.27 -15.95
C ARG A 272 21.58 22.66 -15.49
N ASN A 273 22.30 23.34 -14.60
CA ASN A 273 23.58 22.87 -14.07
C ASN A 273 23.44 21.54 -13.34
N LEU A 274 22.45 21.41 -12.43
CA LEU A 274 22.16 20.14 -11.74
C LEU A 274 21.64 19.07 -12.71
N PHE A 275 20.81 19.43 -13.68
CA PHE A 275 20.31 18.46 -14.65
C PHE A 275 21.46 17.86 -15.46
N SER A 276 22.34 18.69 -16.01
CA SER A 276 23.49 18.25 -16.81
C SER A 276 24.46 17.35 -16.03
N SER A 277 24.76 17.67 -14.77
CA SER A 277 25.63 16.83 -13.94
C SER A 277 25.00 15.47 -13.60
N ARG A 278 23.66 15.42 -13.48
CA ARG A 278 22.93 14.21 -13.11
C ARG A 278 22.49 13.35 -14.28
N THR A 279 22.60 13.81 -15.53
CA THR A 279 22.30 13.00 -16.72
C THR A 279 23.42 12.05 -17.16
N GLN A 280 24.63 12.17 -16.58
CA GLN A 280 25.72 11.24 -16.89
C GLN A 280 25.38 9.82 -16.44
N LEU A 281 25.62 8.83 -17.31
CA LEU A 281 25.23 7.43 -17.10
C LEU A 281 25.99 6.80 -15.92
N VAL A 282 27.30 7.00 -15.87
CA VAL A 282 28.19 6.56 -14.79
C VAL A 282 28.75 7.81 -14.14
N GLN A 283 28.71 7.86 -12.81
CA GLN A 283 29.36 8.92 -12.03
C GLN A 283 30.74 8.45 -11.59
N ASP A 284 31.64 9.38 -11.26
CA ASP A 284 33.02 9.01 -10.89
C ASP A 284 33.08 8.10 -9.65
N TYR A 285 32.15 8.26 -8.71
CA TYR A 285 31.99 7.41 -7.53
C TYR A 285 31.42 6.02 -7.83
N ASP A 286 30.80 5.82 -8.99
CA ASP A 286 30.24 4.53 -9.42
C ASP A 286 31.32 3.61 -10.03
N GLY A 287 32.21 4.16 -10.86
CA GLY A 287 33.15 3.39 -11.69
C GLY A 287 34.64 3.48 -11.35
N GLY A 288 35.05 4.34 -10.41
CA GLY A 288 36.45 4.45 -9.98
C GLY A 288 36.99 3.22 -9.24
N HIS A 289 38.30 3.21 -8.92
CA HIS A 289 38.90 2.18 -8.07
C HIS A 289 38.26 2.17 -6.68
N LEU A 290 37.85 0.99 -6.21
CA LEU A 290 36.97 0.84 -5.04
C LEU A 290 35.69 1.67 -5.13
N GLY A 291 35.23 1.98 -6.34
CA GLY A 291 33.94 2.58 -6.63
C GLY A 291 32.79 1.61 -6.32
N ARG A 292 31.56 2.11 -6.43
CA ARG A 292 30.34 1.38 -6.02
C ARG A 292 30.27 -0.06 -6.55
N PHE A 293 30.50 -0.27 -7.85
CA PHE A 293 30.35 -1.60 -8.44
C PHE A 293 31.43 -2.58 -8.00
N GLU A 294 32.65 -2.11 -7.75
CA GLU A 294 33.73 -2.95 -7.24
C GLU A 294 33.46 -3.34 -5.78
N ARG A 295 32.96 -2.40 -4.97
CA ARG A 295 32.52 -2.67 -3.59
C ARG A 295 31.34 -3.64 -3.55
N HIS A 296 30.40 -3.56 -4.50
CA HIS A 296 29.32 -4.54 -4.61
C HIS A 296 29.89 -5.95 -4.80
N LYS A 297 30.81 -6.12 -5.75
CA LYS A 297 31.46 -7.41 -6.01
C LYS A 297 32.16 -7.95 -4.77
N ILE A 298 32.96 -7.13 -4.10
CA ILE A 298 33.67 -7.52 -2.87
C ILE A 298 32.67 -7.90 -1.77
N GLY A 299 31.61 -7.11 -1.59
CA GLY A 299 30.56 -7.39 -0.61
C GLY A 299 29.83 -8.72 -0.85
N PHE A 300 29.54 -9.06 -2.12
CA PHE A 300 28.93 -10.35 -2.46
C PHE A 300 29.85 -11.52 -2.13
N LEU A 301 31.15 -11.41 -2.44
CA LEU A 301 32.15 -12.42 -2.07
C LEU A 301 32.27 -12.56 -0.55
N MET A 302 32.37 -11.44 0.16
CA MET A 302 32.39 -11.40 1.63
C MET A 302 31.16 -12.08 2.24
N SER A 303 29.99 -11.92 1.62
CA SER A 303 28.74 -12.56 2.07
C SER A 303 28.74 -14.08 1.89
N MET A 304 29.56 -14.62 0.99
CA MET A 304 29.78 -16.08 0.88
C MET A 304 30.68 -16.59 2.01
N GLU A 305 31.65 -15.79 2.46
CA GLU A 305 32.56 -16.12 3.56
C GLU A 305 31.94 -15.89 4.95
N ARG A 306 30.98 -14.95 5.04
CA ARG A 306 30.33 -14.52 6.28
C ARG A 306 28.83 -14.82 6.21
N PRO A 307 28.41 -16.09 6.32
CA PRO A 307 27.02 -16.46 6.03
C PRO A 307 25.98 -15.89 7.01
N LEU A 308 26.42 -15.54 8.23
CA LEU A 308 25.58 -14.89 9.25
C LEU A 308 25.51 -13.36 9.09
N GLY A 309 26.19 -12.80 8.09
CA GLY A 309 26.37 -11.36 7.92
C GLY A 309 27.54 -10.81 8.75
N ILE A 310 27.89 -9.57 8.46
CA ILE A 310 28.92 -8.79 9.17
C ILE A 310 28.32 -7.82 10.19
N GLY A 311 26.99 -7.70 10.21
CA GLY A 311 26.25 -6.80 11.07
C GLY A 311 25.84 -5.51 10.35
N PRO A 312 24.74 -4.88 10.79
CA PRO A 312 24.27 -3.62 10.25
C PRO A 312 25.30 -2.49 10.39
N MET A 313 25.38 -1.64 9.37
CA MET A 313 26.28 -0.47 9.29
C MET A 313 27.78 -0.78 9.28
N VAL A 314 28.20 -2.04 9.43
CA VAL A 314 29.63 -2.42 9.44
C VAL A 314 30.27 -2.23 8.07
N PHE A 315 29.53 -2.40 6.97
CA PHE A 315 30.06 -2.22 5.62
C PHE A 315 30.65 -0.82 5.40
N SER A 316 29.97 0.22 5.88
CA SER A 316 30.44 1.62 5.83
C SER A 316 31.67 1.92 6.71
N LYS A 317 32.03 1.01 7.63
CA LYS A 317 33.27 1.09 8.42
C LYS A 317 34.45 0.45 7.69
N ILE A 318 34.17 -0.49 6.78
CA ILE A 318 35.17 -1.20 5.97
C ILE A 318 35.44 -0.42 4.67
N PHE A 319 34.41 0.19 4.09
CA PHE A 319 34.48 0.91 2.82
C PHE A 319 34.00 2.37 2.97
N PRO A 320 34.42 3.29 2.08
CA PRO A 320 34.06 4.71 2.18
C PRO A 320 32.56 5.04 2.06
N GLU A 321 31.74 4.15 1.50
CA GLU A 321 30.30 4.34 1.32
C GLU A 321 29.54 3.06 1.68
N ASP A 322 28.26 3.21 2.01
CA ASP A 322 27.31 2.11 2.24
C ASP A 322 27.10 1.24 0.98
N GLU A 323 26.43 0.10 1.18
CA GLU A 323 26.15 -0.86 0.11
C GLU A 323 25.36 -0.23 -1.03
N HIS A 324 24.42 0.68 -0.75
CA HIS A 324 23.54 1.29 -1.76
C HIS A 324 22.93 0.25 -2.72
N ASN A 325 22.54 -0.91 -2.19
CA ASN A 325 21.96 -2.02 -2.93
C ASN A 325 21.25 -2.92 -1.91
N ILE A 326 19.93 -3.12 -2.06
CA ILE A 326 19.15 -3.86 -1.07
C ILE A 326 19.56 -5.34 -0.98
N TRP A 327 19.99 -5.94 -2.09
CA TRP A 327 20.41 -7.34 -2.13
C TRP A 327 21.67 -7.55 -1.32
N LEU A 328 22.64 -6.66 -1.49
CA LEU A 328 23.86 -6.68 -0.71
C LEU A 328 23.60 -6.28 0.74
N LYS A 329 22.81 -5.24 1.00
CA LYS A 329 22.45 -4.79 2.35
C LYS A 329 21.82 -5.90 3.17
N THR A 330 20.91 -6.67 2.57
CA THR A 330 20.24 -7.78 3.26
C THR A 330 21.20 -8.93 3.56
N LEU A 331 22.17 -9.22 2.69
CA LEU A 331 23.23 -10.20 2.95
C LEU A 331 24.20 -9.75 4.05
N THR A 332 24.68 -8.51 4.00
CA THR A 332 25.67 -7.99 4.95
C THR A 332 25.06 -7.78 6.33
N SER A 333 23.86 -7.18 6.39
CA SER A 333 23.24 -6.75 7.65
C SER A 333 22.35 -7.82 8.30
N TYR A 334 21.82 -8.77 7.53
CA TYR A 334 20.90 -9.81 8.05
C TYR A 334 21.32 -11.25 7.71
N GLY A 335 22.47 -11.42 7.06
CA GLY A 335 22.98 -12.72 6.63
C GLY A 335 22.11 -13.39 5.57
N TRP A 336 22.46 -14.65 5.24
CA TRP A 336 21.70 -15.43 4.27
C TRP A 336 20.25 -15.70 4.71
N LEU A 337 20.02 -15.86 6.01
CA LEU A 337 18.65 -16.05 6.53
C LEU A 337 17.77 -14.85 6.19
N GLY A 338 18.26 -13.64 6.48
CA GLY A 338 17.56 -12.40 6.15
C GLY A 338 17.37 -12.25 4.64
N PHE A 339 18.44 -12.39 3.86
CA PHE A 339 18.39 -12.31 2.40
C PHE A 339 17.33 -13.25 1.80
N LEU A 340 17.34 -14.54 2.17
CA LEU A 340 16.39 -15.53 1.66
C LEU A 340 14.95 -15.19 2.07
N CYS A 341 14.74 -14.69 3.30
CA CYS A 341 13.42 -14.25 3.75
C CYS A 341 12.93 -13.04 2.95
N PHE A 342 13.78 -12.03 2.74
CA PHE A 342 13.46 -10.83 1.98
C PHE A 342 13.11 -11.15 0.53
N VAL A 343 13.96 -11.94 -0.15
CA VAL A 343 13.74 -12.36 -1.55
C VAL A 343 12.47 -13.20 -1.67
N SER A 344 12.26 -14.18 -0.77
CA SER A 344 11.05 -15.01 -0.76
C SER A 344 9.79 -14.17 -0.55
N MET A 345 9.83 -13.23 0.38
CA MET A 345 8.73 -12.31 0.65
C MET A 345 8.42 -11.41 -0.55
N LEU A 346 9.45 -10.85 -1.19
CA LEU A 346 9.31 -9.99 -2.35
C LEU A 346 8.71 -10.76 -3.54
N ILE A 347 9.30 -11.90 -3.90
CA ILE A 347 8.81 -12.75 -5.00
C ILE A 347 7.37 -13.20 -4.73
N TRP A 348 7.08 -13.68 -3.52
CA TRP A 348 5.73 -14.10 -3.18
C TRP A 348 4.74 -12.95 -3.32
N THR A 349 5.11 -11.75 -2.85
CA THR A 349 4.30 -10.53 -2.97
C THR A 349 4.01 -10.14 -4.41
N ILE A 350 5.03 -10.20 -5.28
CA ILE A 350 4.89 -9.95 -6.71
C ILE A 350 3.96 -10.99 -7.35
N CYS A 351 4.19 -12.28 -7.11
CA CYS A 351 3.43 -13.37 -7.71
C CYS A 351 1.95 -13.34 -7.32
N PHE A 352 1.62 -13.24 -6.03
CA PHE A 352 0.21 -13.17 -5.64
C PHE A 352 -0.41 -11.83 -6.04
N GLY A 353 0.34 -10.73 -6.02
CA GLY A 353 -0.16 -9.42 -6.42
C GLY A 353 -0.57 -9.40 -7.89
N PHE A 354 0.22 -10.03 -8.77
CA PHE A 354 -0.14 -10.23 -10.18
C PHE A 354 -1.42 -11.04 -10.32
N ARG A 355 -1.55 -12.15 -9.60
CA ARG A 355 -2.78 -12.96 -9.62
C ARG A 355 -4.00 -12.16 -9.17
N LEU A 356 -3.86 -11.37 -8.11
CA LEU A 356 -4.95 -10.56 -7.57
C LEU A 356 -5.31 -9.37 -8.47
N LEU A 357 -4.36 -8.85 -9.25
CA LEU A 357 -4.60 -7.82 -10.26
C LEU A 357 -5.61 -8.28 -11.33
N LEU A 358 -5.71 -9.58 -11.58
CA LEU A 358 -6.64 -10.16 -12.55
C LEU A 358 -8.09 -10.21 -12.05
N TYR A 359 -8.33 -10.02 -10.75
CA TYR A 359 -9.67 -9.99 -10.19
C TYR A 359 -10.21 -8.56 -10.14
N ASP A 360 -11.50 -8.43 -10.41
CA ASP A 360 -12.22 -7.17 -10.23
C ASP A 360 -12.81 -7.09 -8.81
N ARG A 361 -12.31 -6.16 -8.02
CA ARG A 361 -12.65 -5.98 -6.59
C ARG A 361 -12.68 -4.49 -6.25
N PRO A 362 -13.45 -4.08 -5.22
CA PRO A 362 -13.49 -2.68 -4.77
C PRO A 362 -12.13 -2.10 -4.34
N TRP A 363 -11.18 -2.95 -3.92
CA TRP A 363 -9.83 -2.55 -3.52
C TRP A 363 -8.78 -2.63 -4.64
N GLN A 364 -9.17 -3.00 -5.86
CA GLN A 364 -8.25 -3.22 -6.98
C GLN A 364 -7.36 -2.01 -7.32
N PRO A 365 -7.85 -0.75 -7.31
CA PRO A 365 -7.00 0.39 -7.64
C PRO A 365 -5.79 0.53 -6.71
N TYR A 366 -6.01 0.31 -5.41
CA TYR A 366 -4.96 0.43 -4.39
C TYR A 366 -3.96 -0.72 -4.49
N LEU A 367 -4.44 -1.94 -4.74
CA LEU A 367 -3.59 -3.09 -5.00
C LEU A 367 -2.72 -2.87 -6.24
N MET A 368 -3.31 -2.34 -7.32
CA MET A 368 -2.58 -2.06 -8.56
C MET A 368 -1.48 -1.03 -8.36
N ILE A 369 -1.81 0.11 -7.74
CA ILE A 369 -0.82 1.15 -7.44
C ILE A 369 0.29 0.58 -6.56
N ALA A 370 -0.06 -0.14 -5.49
CA ALA A 370 0.94 -0.70 -4.58
C ALA A 370 1.85 -1.73 -5.28
N TRP A 371 1.28 -2.59 -6.14
CA TRP A 371 2.01 -3.63 -6.85
C TRP A 371 2.98 -3.05 -7.88
N ILE A 372 2.52 -2.09 -8.71
CA ILE A 372 3.36 -1.39 -9.69
C ILE A 372 4.53 -0.68 -8.97
N THR A 373 4.21 0.01 -7.87
CA THR A 373 5.21 0.77 -7.12
C THR A 373 6.22 -0.15 -6.46
N LEU A 374 5.80 -1.30 -5.90
CA LEU A 374 6.70 -2.28 -5.30
C LEU A 374 7.67 -2.88 -6.34
N ILE A 375 7.20 -3.22 -7.55
CA ILE A 375 8.07 -3.70 -8.62
C ILE A 375 9.10 -2.65 -9.01
N GLY A 376 8.67 -1.39 -9.13
CA GLY A 376 9.60 -0.30 -9.42
C GLY A 376 10.67 -0.14 -8.33
N HIS A 377 10.29 -0.24 -7.05
CA HIS A 377 11.24 -0.22 -5.93
C HIS A 377 12.19 -1.42 -5.94
N ALA A 378 11.70 -2.62 -6.28
CA ALA A 378 12.55 -3.79 -6.46
C ALA A 378 13.60 -3.57 -7.57
N GLY A 379 13.21 -2.90 -8.67
CA GLY A 379 14.13 -2.51 -9.74
C GLY A 379 15.19 -1.51 -9.28
N ILE A 380 14.80 -0.46 -8.56
CA ILE A 380 15.74 0.50 -7.97
C ILE A 380 16.64 -0.13 -6.91
N GLY A 381 16.17 -1.18 -6.23
CA GLY A 381 16.92 -1.93 -5.23
C GLY A 381 18.32 -2.38 -5.66
N ASN A 382 18.57 -2.47 -6.98
CA ASN A 382 19.89 -2.76 -7.54
C ASN A 382 20.94 -1.65 -7.31
N VAL A 383 20.51 -0.41 -7.05
CA VAL A 383 21.39 0.77 -6.96
C VAL A 383 21.11 1.67 -5.76
N ILE A 384 20.07 1.37 -4.99
CA ILE A 384 19.72 2.04 -3.73
C ILE A 384 19.21 0.99 -2.75
N ASP A 385 19.62 1.09 -1.49
CA ASP A 385 19.05 0.32 -0.40
C ASP A 385 17.71 0.92 0.06
N ILE A 386 16.71 0.06 0.22
CA ILE A 386 15.32 0.45 0.58
C ILE A 386 14.89 -0.09 1.95
N ASP A 387 15.86 -0.57 2.74
CA ASP A 387 15.64 -1.37 3.95
C ASP A 387 14.86 -0.62 5.03
N HIS A 388 15.06 0.70 5.15
CA HIS A 388 14.39 1.53 6.16
C HIS A 388 13.41 2.53 5.53
N TRP A 389 12.96 2.26 4.30
CA TRP A 389 11.98 3.10 3.62
C TRP A 389 10.58 2.77 4.13
N ARG A 390 10.08 3.57 5.07
CA ARG A 390 8.75 3.42 5.70
C ARG A 390 7.62 3.14 4.70
N HIS A 391 7.66 3.79 3.54
CA HIS A 391 6.66 3.60 2.50
C HIS A 391 6.73 2.24 1.81
N VAL A 392 7.90 1.59 1.74
CA VAL A 392 8.02 0.22 1.23
C VAL A 392 7.33 -0.78 2.17
N TYR A 393 7.46 -0.60 3.49
CA TYR A 393 6.71 -1.41 4.47
C TYR A 393 5.20 -1.17 4.37
N LEU A 394 4.77 0.07 4.13
CA LEU A 394 3.36 0.36 3.84
C LEU A 394 2.88 -0.37 2.56
N LEU A 395 3.69 -0.42 1.50
CA LEU A 395 3.36 -1.16 0.26
C LEU A 395 3.18 -2.65 0.52
N PHE A 396 4.08 -3.28 1.29
CA PHE A 396 3.92 -4.67 1.73
C PHE A 396 2.61 -4.84 2.53
N GLY A 397 2.34 -3.95 3.48
CA GLY A 397 1.12 -3.97 4.28
C GLY A 397 -0.15 -3.87 3.42
N VAL A 398 -0.16 -3.00 2.40
CA VAL A 398 -1.27 -2.86 1.46
C VAL A 398 -1.49 -4.14 0.66
N LEU A 399 -0.43 -4.73 0.09
CA LEU A 399 -0.55 -5.92 -0.77
C LEU A 399 -0.97 -7.16 0.02
N TRP A 400 -0.37 -7.38 1.18
CA TRP A 400 -0.74 -8.49 2.06
C TRP A 400 -2.12 -8.29 2.70
N GLY A 401 -2.51 -7.06 3.02
CA GLY A 401 -3.86 -6.72 3.44
C GLY A 401 -4.91 -7.02 2.36
N CYS A 402 -4.65 -6.62 1.12
CA CYS A 402 -5.51 -6.97 -0.03
C CYS A 402 -5.59 -8.47 -0.28
N ARG A 403 -4.48 -9.19 -0.07
CA ARG A 403 -4.44 -10.65 -0.15
C ARG A 403 -5.32 -11.31 0.92
N ALA A 404 -5.24 -10.81 2.15
CA ALA A 404 -6.04 -11.31 3.26
C ALA A 404 -7.54 -10.99 3.05
N LEU A 405 -7.86 -9.80 2.53
CA LEU A 405 -9.20 -9.42 2.08
C LEU A 405 -9.76 -10.42 1.08
N GLU A 406 -9.01 -10.76 0.03
CA GLU A 406 -9.46 -11.72 -0.98
C GLU A 406 -9.73 -13.10 -0.37
N ARG A 407 -8.85 -13.60 0.51
CA ARG A 407 -9.07 -14.87 1.21
C ARG A 407 -10.36 -14.85 2.05
N ARG A 408 -10.62 -13.75 2.76
CA ARG A 408 -11.84 -13.58 3.57
C ARG A 408 -13.08 -13.51 2.68
N TRP A 409 -13.02 -12.75 1.59
CA TRP A 409 -14.11 -12.60 0.63
C TRP A 409 -14.50 -13.94 -0.01
N GLN A 410 -13.51 -14.73 -0.45
CA GLN A 410 -13.76 -16.07 -1.02
C GLN A 410 -14.44 -17.00 -0.02
N ARG A 411 -13.98 -17.03 1.25
CA ARG A 411 -14.60 -17.85 2.30
C ARG A 411 -16.05 -17.46 2.56
N GLN A 412 -16.34 -16.16 2.63
CA GLN A 412 -17.70 -15.67 2.85
C GLN A 412 -18.64 -16.03 1.70
N ASN A 413 -18.15 -15.96 0.46
CA ASN A 413 -18.94 -16.34 -0.71
C ASN A 413 -19.26 -17.83 -0.75
N ILE A 414 -18.28 -18.68 -0.42
CA ILE A 414 -18.50 -20.14 -0.33
C ILE A 414 -19.56 -20.43 0.73
N GLN A 415 -19.47 -19.81 1.92
CA GLN A 415 -20.46 -19.99 2.99
C GLN A 415 -21.87 -19.56 2.58
N ARG A 416 -22.01 -18.44 1.86
CA ARG A 416 -23.29 -17.96 1.32
C ARG A 416 -23.89 -18.95 0.33
N GLN A 417 -23.07 -19.49 -0.58
CA GLN A 417 -23.51 -20.47 -1.56
C GLN A 417 -23.94 -21.79 -0.90
N THR A 418 -23.24 -22.26 0.14
CA THR A 418 -23.63 -23.46 0.89
C THR A 418 -24.91 -23.26 1.69
N HIS A 419 -25.12 -22.09 2.29
CA HIS A 419 -26.38 -21.77 2.98
C HIS A 419 -27.57 -21.74 2.02
N GLN A 420 -27.44 -21.10 0.85
CA GLN A 420 -28.50 -21.08 -0.16
C GLN A 420 -28.85 -22.49 -0.69
N LYS A 421 -27.85 -23.36 -0.86
CA LYS A 421 -28.11 -24.76 -1.23
C LYS A 421 -28.76 -25.56 -0.11
N GLY A 422 -28.38 -25.33 1.15
CA GLY A 422 -28.98 -25.99 2.31
C GLY A 422 -30.47 -25.63 2.50
N GLU A 423 -30.84 -24.36 2.31
CA GLU A 423 -32.24 -23.92 2.36
C GLU A 423 -33.08 -24.47 1.19
N ALA A 424 -32.49 -24.65 0.01
CA ALA A 424 -33.17 -25.26 -1.14
C ALA A 424 -33.45 -26.77 -0.98
N PHE A 425 -32.76 -27.45 -0.06
CA PHE A 425 -32.90 -28.89 0.21
C PHE A 425 -33.74 -29.21 1.45
N LEU A 426 -34.28 -28.21 2.17
CA LEU A 426 -35.26 -28.47 3.22
C LEU A 426 -36.61 -28.77 2.55
N PRO A 427 -37.17 -29.99 2.70
CA PRO A 427 -38.51 -30.26 2.21
C PRO A 427 -39.47 -29.36 2.98
N VAL A 428 -40.21 -28.51 2.25
CA VAL A 428 -41.38 -27.82 2.77
C VAL A 428 -42.25 -28.90 3.43
N SER A 429 -42.32 -28.90 4.76
CA SER A 429 -43.16 -29.84 5.51
C SER A 429 -44.60 -29.58 5.08
N ARG A 430 -45.10 -30.39 4.14
CA ARG A 430 -46.53 -30.44 3.84
C ARG A 430 -47.22 -30.79 5.14
N HIS A 431 -48.07 -29.89 5.61
CA HIS A 431 -49.01 -30.16 6.68
C HIS A 431 -49.67 -31.52 6.45
N THR A 432 -49.34 -32.49 7.29
CA THR A 432 -50.03 -33.76 7.39
C THR A 432 -51.43 -33.47 7.93
N ARG A 433 -52.45 -33.54 7.05
CA ARG A 433 -53.83 -33.71 7.51
C ARG A 433 -53.96 -35.11 8.11
N PRO A 434 -54.60 -35.30 9.27
CA PRO A 434 -54.83 -36.63 9.80
C PRO A 434 -55.85 -37.38 8.94
N TRP A 435 -55.53 -38.65 8.70
CA TRP A 435 -56.30 -39.63 7.95
C TRP A 435 -57.49 -40.11 8.79
N ALA A 436 -58.72 -39.96 8.29
CA ALA A 436 -59.92 -40.59 8.85
C ALA A 436 -60.25 -41.85 8.02
N GLY A 437 -60.31 -43.00 8.68
CA GLY A 437 -60.59 -44.31 8.06
C GLY A 437 -62.07 -44.51 7.70
N PRO A 438 -62.40 -45.54 6.90
CA PRO A 438 -63.77 -45.82 6.50
C PRO A 438 -64.43 -46.81 7.45
N HIS A 439 -65.60 -46.48 8.00
CA HIS A 439 -66.73 -47.42 8.19
C HIS A 439 -67.95 -46.74 8.86
N GLN A 440 -69.13 -47.18 8.39
CA GLN A 440 -70.48 -47.14 8.99
C GLN A 440 -71.46 -45.98 8.66
N LEU A 441 -72.38 -46.32 7.75
CA LEU A 441 -73.85 -46.34 7.85
C LEU A 441 -74.66 -45.08 8.23
N ALA A 442 -75.70 -44.86 7.40
CA ALA A 442 -77.03 -44.31 7.72
C ALA A 442 -77.08 -42.82 8.16
N THR A 443 -78.02 -41.95 7.78
CA THR A 443 -79.36 -42.07 7.20
C THR A 443 -79.79 -40.69 6.68
N ALA A 444 -80.56 -40.70 5.59
CA ALA A 444 -81.65 -39.78 5.22
C ALA A 444 -81.87 -38.44 5.98
N GLY A 445 -82.00 -37.34 5.23
CA GLY A 445 -82.66 -36.13 5.73
C GLY A 445 -82.49 -34.84 4.89
N ARG A 446 -83.19 -34.79 3.75
CA ARG A 446 -83.93 -33.68 3.08
C ARG A 446 -83.93 -32.22 3.67
N PRO A 447 -84.36 -31.17 2.91
CA PRO A 447 -83.46 -30.22 2.26
C PRO A 447 -83.84 -28.72 2.46
N ALA A 448 -83.14 -27.87 1.69
CA ALA A 448 -83.56 -26.56 1.17
C ALA A 448 -83.49 -25.33 2.09
N VAL A 449 -82.92 -24.23 1.57
CA VAL A 449 -83.68 -23.07 1.08
C VAL A 449 -82.72 -22.08 0.36
N LYS A 450 -83.12 -21.70 -0.85
CA LYS A 450 -82.62 -20.57 -1.65
C LYS A 450 -83.09 -19.25 -1.04
N THR A 451 -82.31 -18.18 -1.25
CA THR A 451 -82.67 -16.79 -1.64
C THR A 451 -81.60 -15.86 -1.08
N GLY A 452 -81.13 -14.79 -1.71
CA GLY A 452 -81.56 -14.06 -2.89
C GLY A 452 -80.80 -12.71 -2.92
N ARG A 453 -80.69 -12.17 -4.13
CA ARG A 453 -80.09 -10.90 -4.57
C ARG A 453 -80.37 -9.64 -3.72
N GLY A 454 -79.47 -8.66 -3.84
CA GLY A 454 -79.74 -7.20 -3.82
C GLY A 454 -78.43 -6.41 -3.70
N LYS A 455 -77.94 -5.74 -4.77
CA LYS A 455 -78.16 -4.31 -5.15
C LYS A 455 -77.42 -3.32 -4.24
N THR A 456 -76.32 -2.68 -4.68
CA THR A 456 -76.12 -1.46 -5.51
C THR A 456 -75.87 -0.20 -4.68
N ASP A 457 -74.98 0.65 -5.22
CA ASP A 457 -74.69 2.08 -4.92
C ASP A 457 -73.93 2.34 -3.61
N VAL A 458 -72.79 3.04 -3.56
CA VAL A 458 -72.30 4.27 -4.22
C VAL A 458 -70.80 4.19 -4.47
#